data_AF-A0A4V1K5V9-F1
#
_entry.id   AF-A0A4V1K5V9-F1
#
_cell.length_a   1.000
_cell.length_b   1.000
_cell.length_c   1.000
_cell.angle_alpha   90.00
_cell.angle_beta   90.00
_cell.angle_gamma   90.00
#
_symmetry.space_group_name_H-M   'P 1'
#
loop_
_entity.id
_entity.type
_entity.pdbx_description
1 polymer ?
#
loop_
_entity_poly.entity_id
_entity_poly.type
_entity_poly.pdbx_seq_one_letter_code
_entity_poly.pdbx_strand_id
1 'polypeptide(L)'
;MKCTYFHSKYKELEAQEYRELAAAVKAHGGEYVFFDCDQDDADDKWREADGHDDIPVVNGCHQWMDKDDSFYVTRVSLDESGNPQIFGFRDEYGCPSDEDRLYNIQFGYLDNIITEIPETQEVHDVRELPKLNSMPVLVLSREDLEVKGYDPDMTDDEFFTLGNSVAKHLDMEDFWLSLEYACDYLGVKRLNETDDE
;
A
#
# COMPACT_ATOMS: atom_id res chain seq x y z
N MET A 1 26.50 14.32 2.45
CA MET A 1 25.11 14.79 2.67
C MET A 1 24.33 13.63 3.25
N LYS A 2 23.44 13.86 4.23
CA LYS A 2 22.53 12.82 4.75
C LYS A 2 21.24 12.85 3.91
N CYS A 3 20.69 11.69 3.60
CA CYS A 3 19.42 11.56 2.87
C CYS A 3 18.49 10.58 3.60
N THR A 4 17.19 10.76 3.42
CA THR A 4 16.17 9.85 3.95
C THR A 4 16.14 8.58 3.12
N TYR A 5 16.17 7.43 3.78
CA TYR A 5 16.19 6.12 3.13
C TYR A 5 14.77 5.58 2.91
N PHE A 6 14.10 6.05 1.87
CA PHE A 6 12.73 5.64 1.54
C PHE A 6 12.62 4.19 1.02
N HIS A 7 13.73 3.59 0.60
CA HIS A 7 13.75 2.24 0.02
C HIS A 7 13.14 1.17 0.94
N SER A 8 13.37 1.28 2.24
CA SER A 8 12.77 0.38 3.24
C SER A 8 11.24 0.49 3.26
N LYS A 9 10.71 1.71 3.25
CA LYS A 9 9.27 1.98 3.22
C LYS A 9 8.61 1.48 1.93
N TYR A 10 9.26 1.67 0.78
CA TYR A 10 8.73 1.16 -0.49
C TYR A 10 8.61 -0.37 -0.49
N LYS A 11 9.60 -1.09 0.06
CA LYS A 11 9.53 -2.55 0.20
C LYS A 11 8.40 -3.02 1.10
N GLU A 12 8.11 -2.29 2.17
CA GLU A 12 7.01 -2.62 3.07
C GLU A 12 5.65 -2.48 2.38
N LEU A 13 5.47 -1.40 1.61
CA LEU A 13 4.27 -1.16 0.82
C LEU A 13 4.11 -2.18 -0.31
N GLU A 14 5.18 -2.46 -1.05
CA GLU A 14 5.19 -3.49 -2.10
C GLU A 14 4.81 -4.87 -1.54
N ALA A 15 5.39 -5.25 -0.40
CA ALA A 15 5.03 -6.50 0.27
C ALA A 15 3.56 -6.53 0.73
N GLN A 16 2.97 -5.37 1.03
CA GLN A 16 1.55 -5.26 1.34
C GLN A 16 0.70 -5.53 0.10
N GLU A 17 0.97 -4.86 -1.02
CA GLU A 17 0.24 -5.07 -2.29
C GLU A 17 0.24 -6.56 -2.69
N TYR A 18 1.38 -7.25 -2.55
CA TYR A 18 1.46 -8.69 -2.83
C TYR A 18 0.61 -9.55 -1.88
N ARG A 19 0.47 -9.18 -0.61
CA ARG A 19 -0.41 -9.90 0.34
C ARG A 19 -1.88 -9.69 0.01
N GLU A 20 -2.26 -8.47 -0.35
CA GLU A 20 -3.62 -8.14 -0.76
C GLU A 20 -4.00 -8.89 -2.05
N LEU A 21 -3.10 -8.91 -3.05
CA LEU A 21 -3.27 -9.69 -4.27
C LEU A 21 -3.38 -11.18 -3.97
N ALA A 22 -2.51 -11.72 -3.11
CA ALA A 22 -2.58 -13.13 -2.73
C ALA A 22 -3.92 -13.48 -2.07
N ALA A 23 -4.47 -12.60 -1.22
CA ALA A 23 -5.77 -12.78 -0.60
C ALA A 23 -6.91 -12.76 -1.62
N ALA A 24 -6.87 -11.83 -2.58
CA ALA A 24 -7.86 -11.74 -3.66
C ALA A 24 -7.86 -13.01 -4.53
N VAL A 25 -6.69 -13.44 -5.02
CA VAL A 25 -6.57 -14.64 -5.86
C VAL A 25 -6.94 -15.91 -5.08
N LYS A 26 -6.60 -15.98 -3.79
CA LYS A 26 -6.98 -17.11 -2.93
C LYS A 26 -8.50 -17.22 -2.76
N ALA A 27 -9.22 -16.10 -2.70
CA ALA A 27 -10.68 -16.08 -2.62
C ALA A 27 -11.34 -16.74 -3.85
N HIS A 28 -10.64 -16.73 -5.00
CA HIS A 28 -11.07 -17.36 -6.25
C HIS A 28 -10.51 -18.77 -6.48
N GLY A 29 -9.95 -19.40 -5.45
CA GLY A 29 -9.45 -20.78 -5.54
C GLY A 29 -7.97 -20.91 -5.89
N GLY A 30 -7.21 -19.81 -5.85
CA GLY A 30 -5.75 -19.82 -6.01
C GLY A 30 -5.25 -19.58 -7.43
N GLU A 31 -6.15 -19.41 -8.39
CA GLU A 31 -5.85 -18.88 -9.72
C GLU A 31 -7.02 -17.99 -10.17
N TYR A 32 -6.71 -16.87 -10.80
CA TYR A 32 -7.67 -15.98 -11.42
C TYR A 32 -7.24 -15.68 -12.85
N VAL A 33 -8.16 -15.84 -13.80
CA VAL A 33 -7.92 -15.68 -15.23
C VAL A 33 -8.77 -14.52 -15.73
N PHE A 34 -8.12 -13.47 -16.22
CA PHE A 34 -8.75 -12.29 -16.83
C PHE A 34 -8.97 -12.47 -18.33
N PHE A 35 -8.20 -13.37 -18.94
CA PHE A 35 -8.11 -13.55 -20.39
C PHE A 35 -8.26 -15.02 -20.77
N ASP A 36 -9.29 -15.36 -21.57
CA ASP A 36 -9.51 -16.73 -22.05
C ASP A 36 -8.89 -16.91 -23.44
N CYS A 37 -7.85 -17.75 -23.52
CA CYS A 37 -7.16 -18.08 -24.77
C CYS A 37 -7.76 -19.30 -25.51
N ASP A 38 -8.73 -20.02 -24.92
CA ASP A 38 -9.07 -21.38 -25.36
C ASP A 38 -10.13 -21.48 -26.47
N GLN A 39 -10.53 -20.37 -27.11
CA GLN A 39 -11.45 -20.42 -28.24
C GLN A 39 -10.72 -20.58 -29.58
N ASP A 40 -10.73 -21.82 -30.07
CA ASP A 40 -10.37 -22.32 -31.41
C ASP A 40 -11.29 -21.74 -32.53
N ASP A 41 -11.81 -20.54 -32.35
CA ASP A 41 -12.67 -19.86 -33.32
C ASP A 41 -11.80 -19.03 -34.27
N ALA A 42 -11.85 -19.42 -35.54
CA ALA A 42 -11.08 -18.90 -36.67
C ALA A 42 -11.34 -17.42 -37.04
N ASP A 43 -11.89 -16.64 -36.11
CA ASP A 43 -12.07 -15.20 -36.21
C ASP A 43 -11.22 -14.57 -35.09
N ASP A 44 -10.05 -14.02 -35.46
CA ASP A 44 -9.03 -13.33 -34.62
C ASP A 44 -9.59 -12.22 -33.70
N LYS A 45 -10.49 -12.56 -32.78
CA LYS A 45 -11.14 -11.64 -31.85
C LYS A 45 -10.87 -12.11 -30.44
N TRP A 46 -9.74 -11.62 -29.94
CA TRP A 46 -9.42 -11.51 -28.53
C TRP A 46 -10.66 -11.09 -27.75
N ARG A 47 -11.01 -11.86 -26.73
CA ARG A 47 -12.13 -11.56 -25.85
C ARG A 47 -11.66 -11.60 -24.41
N GLU A 48 -12.05 -10.58 -23.66
CA GLU A 48 -12.09 -10.63 -22.20
C GLU A 48 -12.78 -11.93 -21.76
N ALA A 49 -12.31 -12.54 -20.68
CA ALA A 49 -13.06 -13.62 -20.05
C ALA A 49 -14.48 -13.11 -19.69
N ASP A 50 -15.49 -13.97 -19.83
CA ASP A 50 -16.91 -13.61 -19.66
C ASP A 50 -17.14 -12.74 -18.40
N GLY A 51 -17.52 -11.47 -18.61
CA GLY A 51 -17.86 -10.53 -17.53
C GLY A 51 -16.79 -9.51 -17.13
N HIS A 52 -15.67 -9.40 -17.87
CA HIS A 52 -14.70 -8.31 -17.68
C HIS A 52 -14.86 -7.21 -18.72
N ASP A 53 -14.91 -5.96 -18.25
CA ASP A 53 -14.98 -4.77 -19.10
C ASP A 53 -13.59 -4.20 -19.43
N ASP A 54 -12.54 -4.56 -18.67
CA ASP A 54 -11.15 -4.12 -18.89
C ASP A 54 -10.14 -5.19 -18.41
N ILE A 55 -9.09 -5.44 -19.19
CA ILE A 55 -7.96 -6.32 -18.81
C ILE A 55 -6.92 -5.47 -18.05
N PRO A 56 -6.47 -5.89 -16.85
CA PRO A 56 -5.51 -5.08 -16.09
C PRO A 56 -4.19 -4.91 -16.85
N VAL A 57 -3.72 -3.66 -16.91
CA VAL A 57 -2.42 -3.30 -17.50
C VAL A 57 -1.42 -2.93 -16.41
N VAL A 58 -0.24 -3.52 -16.49
CA VAL A 58 0.86 -3.24 -15.56
C VAL A 58 2.13 -2.83 -16.29
N ASN A 59 2.94 -2.03 -15.62
CA ASN A 59 4.31 -1.78 -16.06
C ASN A 59 5.25 -2.78 -15.38
N GLY A 60 6.03 -3.52 -16.14
CA GLY A 60 6.90 -4.56 -15.62
C GLY A 60 7.80 -5.15 -16.69
N CYS A 61 8.42 -6.29 -16.40
CA CYS A 61 9.24 -6.98 -17.39
C CYS A 61 9.26 -8.49 -17.17
N HIS A 62 9.46 -9.22 -18.28
CA HIS A 62 9.91 -10.61 -18.21
C HIS A 62 11.39 -10.69 -17.84
N GLN A 63 11.82 -11.85 -17.35
CA GLN A 63 13.20 -12.08 -16.91
C GLN A 63 14.25 -11.83 -18.01
N TRP A 64 13.87 -12.00 -19.27
CA TRP A 64 14.75 -11.84 -20.44
C TRP A 64 14.77 -10.42 -21.02
N MET A 65 14.04 -9.47 -20.42
CA MET A 65 13.97 -8.08 -20.87
C MET A 65 14.93 -7.17 -20.10
N ASP A 66 15.52 -6.22 -20.81
CA ASP A 66 16.45 -5.22 -20.24
C ASP A 66 15.74 -3.97 -19.70
N LYS A 67 14.44 -3.83 -19.94
CA LYS A 67 13.64 -2.65 -19.58
C LYS A 67 12.21 -3.06 -19.25
N ASP A 68 11.59 -2.25 -18.41
CA ASP A 68 10.17 -2.36 -18.15
C ASP A 68 9.37 -1.83 -19.37
N ASP A 69 8.20 -2.41 -19.58
CA ASP A 69 7.24 -2.10 -20.64
C ASP A 69 5.81 -2.33 -20.12
N SER A 70 4.80 -2.00 -20.91
CA SER A 70 3.40 -2.24 -20.57
C SER A 70 2.95 -3.66 -20.95
N PHE A 71 2.20 -4.30 -20.06
CA PHE A 71 1.71 -5.67 -20.21
C PHE A 71 0.24 -5.78 -19.85
N TYR A 72 -0.54 -6.46 -20.69
CA TYR A 72 -1.83 -7.02 -20.30
C TYR A 72 -1.60 -8.22 -19.38
N VAL A 73 -2.27 -8.22 -18.24
CA VAL A 73 -2.25 -9.35 -17.31
C VAL A 73 -3.34 -10.33 -17.69
N THR A 74 -2.93 -11.54 -18.07
CA THR A 74 -3.82 -12.61 -18.52
C THR A 74 -4.37 -13.41 -17.34
N ARG A 75 -3.50 -13.71 -16.36
CA ARG A 75 -3.86 -14.47 -15.17
C ARG A 75 -2.87 -14.25 -14.03
N VAL A 76 -3.34 -14.57 -12.83
CA VAL A 76 -2.52 -14.64 -11.62
C VAL A 76 -2.78 -15.97 -10.91
N SER A 77 -1.72 -16.69 -10.57
CA SER A 77 -1.81 -17.93 -9.79
C SER A 77 -0.94 -17.87 -8.55
N LEU A 78 -1.27 -18.66 -7.52
CA LEU A 78 -0.45 -18.79 -6.33
C LEU A 78 0.52 -19.96 -6.48
N ASP A 79 1.80 -19.73 -6.16
CA ASP A 79 2.77 -20.82 -6.05
C ASP A 79 2.51 -21.71 -4.82
N GLU A 80 3.30 -22.78 -4.65
CA GLU A 80 3.18 -23.70 -3.51
C GLU A 80 3.35 -23.02 -2.13
N SER A 81 4.00 -21.86 -2.10
CA SER A 81 4.22 -21.05 -0.90
C SER A 81 3.14 -19.97 -0.70
N GLY A 82 2.19 -19.86 -1.64
CA GLY A 82 1.12 -18.87 -1.63
C GLY A 82 1.52 -17.51 -2.19
N ASN A 83 2.64 -17.39 -2.92
CA ASN A 83 3.06 -16.12 -3.52
C ASN A 83 2.42 -15.95 -4.91
N PRO A 84 1.90 -14.76 -5.25
CA PRO A 84 1.37 -14.48 -6.58
C PRO A 84 2.43 -14.63 -7.68
N GLN A 85 2.08 -15.35 -8.74
CA GLN A 85 2.76 -15.47 -10.01
C GLN A 85 1.87 -14.82 -11.06
N ILE A 86 2.37 -13.75 -11.69
CA ILE A 86 1.57 -12.90 -12.59
C ILE A 86 2.05 -13.18 -14.02
N PHE A 87 1.10 -13.42 -14.91
CA PHE A 87 1.35 -13.76 -16.30
C PHE A 87 0.72 -12.72 -17.22
N GLY A 88 1.35 -12.51 -18.36
CA GLY A 88 0.88 -11.52 -19.31
C GLY A 88 1.71 -11.47 -20.58
N PHE A 89 1.29 -10.61 -21.50
CA PHE A 89 1.98 -10.30 -22.75
C PHE A 89 1.94 -8.80 -23.01
N ARG A 90 2.81 -8.30 -23.88
CA ARG A 90 2.94 -6.86 -24.15
C ARG A 90 1.66 -6.27 -24.74
N ASP A 91 1.28 -5.06 -24.32
CA ASP A 91 0.02 -4.44 -24.72
C ASP A 91 -0.03 -3.97 -26.19
N GLU A 92 1.05 -3.36 -26.69
CA GLU A 92 1.09 -2.78 -28.05
C GLU A 92 1.61 -3.74 -29.12
N TYR A 93 2.38 -4.76 -28.72
CA TYR A 93 3.14 -5.61 -29.65
C TYR A 93 3.12 -7.10 -29.31
N GLY A 94 2.41 -7.50 -28.25
CA GLY A 94 2.29 -8.90 -27.86
C GLY A 94 1.02 -9.54 -28.38
N CYS A 95 1.00 -10.86 -28.36
CA CYS A 95 -0.23 -11.64 -28.47
C CYS A 95 -0.29 -12.66 -27.33
N PRO A 96 -1.46 -13.25 -27.03
CA PRO A 96 -1.61 -14.22 -25.95
C PRO A 96 -0.73 -15.46 -26.08
N SER A 97 -0.29 -15.83 -27.29
CA SER A 97 0.70 -16.91 -27.44
C SER A 97 2.11 -16.52 -26.95
N ASP A 98 2.35 -15.24 -26.70
CA ASP A 98 3.57 -14.72 -26.06
C ASP A 98 3.44 -14.61 -24.54
N GLU A 99 2.35 -15.13 -23.94
CA GLU A 99 2.16 -15.13 -22.49
C GLU A 99 3.37 -15.77 -21.78
N ASP A 100 3.96 -15.01 -20.86
CA ASP A 100 5.02 -15.50 -19.98
C ASP A 100 4.87 -14.86 -18.60
N ARG A 101 5.62 -15.38 -17.62
CA ARG A 101 5.61 -14.85 -16.26
C ARG A 101 6.29 -13.48 -16.22
N LEU A 102 5.63 -12.49 -15.63
CA LEU A 102 6.24 -11.22 -15.28
C LEU A 102 7.19 -11.43 -14.09
N TYR A 103 8.45 -11.05 -14.26
CA TYR A 103 9.48 -11.21 -13.24
C TYR A 103 9.48 -10.06 -12.24
N ASN A 104 9.25 -8.85 -12.75
CA ASN A 104 9.17 -7.64 -11.95
C ASN A 104 7.97 -6.82 -12.40
N ILE A 105 7.27 -6.22 -11.45
CA ILE A 105 6.18 -5.28 -11.70
C ILE A 105 6.51 -4.03 -10.92
N GLN A 106 6.35 -2.88 -11.58
CA GLN A 106 6.63 -1.60 -10.96
C GLN A 106 5.67 -1.39 -9.78
N PHE A 107 6.23 -0.89 -8.66
CA PHE A 107 5.46 -0.54 -7.48
C PHE A 107 4.25 0.35 -7.82
N GLY A 108 3.08 0.04 -7.25
CA GLY A 108 1.84 0.78 -7.50
C GLY A 108 1.10 0.40 -8.80
N TYR A 109 1.40 -0.77 -9.37
CA TYR A 109 0.61 -1.35 -10.47
C TYR A 109 -0.14 -2.64 -10.07
N LEU A 110 0.11 -3.19 -8.89
CA LEU A 110 -0.62 -4.38 -8.43
C LEU A 110 -2.07 -4.06 -8.04
N ASP A 111 -2.36 -2.82 -7.68
CA ASP A 111 -3.71 -2.30 -7.43
C ASP A 111 -4.58 -2.36 -8.69
N ASN A 112 -4.02 -2.13 -9.88
CA ASN A 112 -4.71 -2.32 -11.15
C ASN A 112 -5.18 -3.77 -11.29
N ILE A 113 -4.37 -4.75 -10.89
CA ILE A 113 -4.77 -6.16 -10.93
C ILE A 113 -5.86 -6.44 -9.89
N ILE A 114 -5.65 -6.00 -8.64
CA ILE A 114 -6.56 -6.28 -7.52
C ILE A 114 -7.95 -5.71 -7.79
N THR A 115 -8.03 -4.49 -8.34
CA THR A 115 -9.30 -3.78 -8.59
C THR A 115 -10.16 -4.51 -9.63
N GLU A 116 -9.53 -5.22 -10.56
CA GLU A 116 -10.22 -6.01 -11.58
C GLU A 116 -10.62 -7.41 -11.10
N ILE A 117 -10.16 -7.86 -9.92
CA ILE A 117 -10.63 -9.13 -9.34
C ILE A 117 -11.94 -8.87 -8.58
N PRO A 118 -13.07 -9.47 -9.00
CA PRO A 118 -14.36 -9.24 -8.38
C PRO A 118 -14.40 -9.78 -6.95
N GLU A 119 -15.20 -9.15 -6.10
CA GLU A 119 -15.49 -9.65 -4.77
C GLU A 119 -16.16 -11.03 -4.82
N THR A 120 -15.95 -11.83 -3.77
CA THR A 120 -16.67 -13.09 -3.58
C THR A 120 -17.70 -12.95 -2.46
N GLN A 121 -18.52 -13.97 -2.24
CA GLN A 121 -19.45 -13.98 -1.09
C GLN A 121 -18.73 -13.96 0.27
N GLU A 122 -17.46 -14.39 0.32
CA GLU A 122 -16.70 -14.52 1.56
C GLU A 122 -15.66 -13.41 1.72
N VAL A 123 -15.23 -12.77 0.63
CA VAL A 123 -14.17 -11.76 0.62
C VAL A 123 -14.63 -10.54 -0.18
N HIS A 124 -14.86 -9.45 0.56
CA HIS A 124 -15.31 -8.15 0.02
C HIS A 124 -14.23 -7.07 0.06
N ASP A 125 -13.22 -7.23 0.92
CA ASP A 125 -12.15 -6.25 1.10
C ASP A 125 -10.87 -6.97 1.50
N VAL A 126 -9.81 -6.78 0.71
CA VAL A 126 -8.49 -7.35 0.95
C VAL A 126 -7.50 -6.33 1.51
N ARG A 127 -7.90 -5.06 1.64
CA ARG A 127 -7.00 -3.97 2.06
C ARG A 127 -6.45 -4.20 3.46
N GLU A 128 -5.14 -4.18 3.59
CA GLU A 128 -4.48 -4.03 4.87
C GLU A 128 -4.46 -2.55 5.23
N LEU A 129 -5.35 -2.14 6.13
CA LEU A 129 -5.32 -0.78 6.62
C LEU A 129 -3.91 -0.50 7.19
N PRO A 130 -3.25 0.60 6.78
CA PRO A 130 -1.98 0.96 7.39
C PRO A 130 -2.21 1.01 8.89
N LYS A 131 -1.30 0.40 9.66
CA LYS A 131 -1.32 0.52 11.12
C LYS A 131 -1.43 2.02 11.40
N LEU A 132 -2.56 2.48 11.96
CA LEU A 132 -2.88 3.90 12.19
C LEU A 132 -1.77 4.67 12.94
N ASN A 133 -0.81 3.93 13.49
CA ASN A 133 0.46 4.40 14.02
C ASN A 133 1.38 5.12 12.99
N SER A 134 0.97 5.35 11.73
CA SER A 134 1.84 5.96 10.71
C SER A 134 1.31 7.26 10.08
N MET A 135 0.09 7.70 10.39
CA MET A 135 -0.44 8.97 9.89
C MET A 135 -0.91 9.85 11.05
N PRO A 136 -0.16 10.90 11.43
CA PRO A 136 -0.68 11.87 12.37
C PRO A 136 -1.82 12.64 11.67
N VAL A 137 -3.06 12.43 12.15
CA VAL A 137 -4.25 13.24 11.78
C VAL A 137 -4.09 14.69 12.27
N LEU A 138 -3.04 14.98 13.04
CA LEU A 138 -2.71 16.25 13.64
C LEU A 138 -1.29 16.68 13.26
N VAL A 139 -1.14 17.84 12.62
CA VAL A 139 0.18 18.46 12.41
C VAL A 139 0.62 19.08 13.73
N LEU A 140 1.41 18.34 14.51
CA LEU A 140 2.11 18.82 15.70
C LEU A 140 3.58 19.00 15.34
N SER A 141 4.14 20.18 15.60
CA SER A 141 5.56 20.47 15.45
C SER A 141 6.24 20.59 16.82
N ARG A 142 7.57 20.44 16.85
CA ARG A 142 8.35 20.67 18.07
C ARG A 142 8.30 22.14 18.51
N GLU A 143 8.12 23.06 17.55
CA GLU A 143 7.96 24.49 17.80
C GLU A 143 6.66 24.78 18.58
N ASP A 144 5.59 24.00 18.36
CA ASP A 144 4.34 24.13 19.12
C ASP A 144 4.53 23.84 20.62
N LEU A 145 5.45 22.92 20.96
CA LEU A 145 5.82 22.62 22.34
C LEU A 145 6.56 23.80 22.98
N GLU A 146 7.54 24.36 22.28
CA GLU A 146 8.30 25.52 22.75
C GLU A 146 7.38 26.73 23.00
N VAL A 147 6.45 27.00 22.08
CA VAL A 147 5.45 28.07 22.21
C VAL A 147 4.60 27.89 23.47
N LYS A 148 4.32 26.64 23.86
CA LYS A 148 3.59 26.29 25.09
C LYS A 148 4.47 26.12 26.32
N GLY A 149 5.78 26.27 26.19
CA GLY A 149 6.73 26.19 27.30
C GLY A 149 7.04 24.75 27.73
N TYR A 150 6.90 23.77 26.84
CA TYR A 150 7.32 22.38 27.05
C TYR A 150 8.62 22.07 26.31
N ASP A 151 9.37 21.11 26.84
CA ASP A 151 10.64 20.67 26.28
C ASP A 151 10.43 19.97 24.93
N PRO A 152 10.97 20.51 23.83
CA PRO A 152 10.86 19.90 22.50
C PRO A 152 11.83 18.72 22.32
N ASP A 153 12.79 18.51 23.21
CA ASP A 153 13.81 17.47 23.10
C ASP A 153 13.30 16.12 23.61
N MET A 154 12.63 15.40 22.71
CA MET A 154 12.13 14.04 22.93
C MET A 154 12.37 13.17 21.71
N THR A 155 12.38 11.85 21.89
CA THR A 155 12.51 10.89 20.79
C THR A 155 11.32 10.96 19.83
N ASP A 156 11.48 10.48 18.60
CA ASP A 156 10.38 10.46 17.62
C ASP A 156 9.20 9.59 18.08
N ASP A 157 9.47 8.51 18.84
CA ASP A 157 8.43 7.64 19.40
C ASP A 157 7.63 8.33 20.53
N GLU A 158 8.30 9.11 21.37
CA GLU A 158 7.67 9.94 22.40
C GLU A 158 6.83 11.06 21.76
N PHE A 159 7.39 11.73 20.74
CA PHE A 159 6.69 12.76 20.00
C PHE A 159 5.46 12.22 19.26
N PHE A 160 5.56 11.00 18.71
CA PHE A 160 4.44 10.30 18.10
C PHE A 160 3.37 9.93 19.12
N THR A 161 3.77 9.45 20.30
CA THR A 161 2.85 9.13 21.40
C THR A 161 2.11 10.39 21.88
N LEU A 162 2.81 11.52 21.97
CA LEU A 162 2.23 12.82 22.28
C LEU A 162 1.20 13.24 21.24
N GLY A 163 1.53 13.21 19.95
CA GLY A 163 0.59 13.54 18.87
C GLY A 163 -0.70 12.72 18.92
N ASN A 164 -0.61 11.42 19.20
CA ASN A 164 -1.78 10.56 19.39
C ASN A 164 -2.60 10.92 20.63
N SER A 165 -1.93 11.29 21.72
CA SER A 165 -2.60 11.73 22.95
C SER A 165 -3.38 13.01 22.69
N VAL A 166 -2.78 14.00 22.00
CA VAL A 166 -3.47 15.23 21.62
C VAL A 166 -4.69 14.92 20.73
N ALA A 167 -4.53 14.08 19.72
CA ALA A 167 -5.62 13.68 18.84
C ALA A 167 -6.79 12.99 19.57
N LYS A 168 -6.51 12.20 20.62
CA LYS A 168 -7.54 11.55 21.46
C LYS A 168 -8.33 12.54 22.31
N HIS A 169 -7.70 13.65 22.70
CA HIS A 169 -8.29 14.66 23.58
C HIS A 169 -8.77 15.91 22.84
N LEU A 170 -8.64 15.93 21.51
CA LEU A 170 -9.09 17.00 20.64
C LEU A 170 -10.62 17.00 20.52
N ASP A 171 -11.30 17.50 21.55
CA ASP A 171 -12.76 17.67 21.54
C ASP A 171 -13.13 19.01 20.87
N MET A 172 -12.84 19.10 19.56
CA MET A 172 -13.18 20.15 18.57
C MET A 172 -13.02 21.65 18.90
N GLU A 173 -12.71 22.09 20.11
CA GLU A 173 -12.76 23.52 20.49
C GLU A 173 -11.39 24.18 20.74
N ASP A 174 -10.36 23.45 21.21
CA ASP A 174 -9.02 24.04 21.38
C ASP A 174 -7.87 23.03 21.29
N PHE A 175 -7.09 23.13 20.21
CA PHE A 175 -5.85 22.38 20.02
C PHE A 175 -4.84 22.62 21.15
N TRP A 176 -4.72 23.86 21.62
CA TRP A 176 -3.72 24.24 22.60
C TRP A 176 -4.00 23.68 23.99
N LEU A 177 -5.28 23.64 24.38
CA LEU A 177 -5.70 23.02 25.64
C LEU A 177 -5.46 21.50 25.60
N SER A 178 -5.73 20.89 24.45
CA SER A 178 -5.50 19.45 24.21
C SER A 178 -4.00 19.11 24.25
N LEU A 179 -3.16 20.00 23.70
CA LEU A 179 -1.71 19.87 23.76
C LEU A 179 -1.18 19.96 25.20
N GLU A 180 -1.62 20.96 25.96
CA GLU A 180 -1.23 21.12 27.36
C GLU A 180 -1.63 19.90 28.20
N TYR A 181 -2.87 19.42 28.06
CA TYR A 181 -3.34 18.23 28.76
C TYR A 181 -2.51 16.99 28.40
N ALA A 182 -2.20 16.79 27.12
CA ALA A 182 -1.41 15.64 26.67
C ALA A 182 0.03 15.70 27.18
N CYS A 183 0.65 16.88 27.18
CA CYS A 183 1.98 17.09 27.75
C CYS A 183 2.00 16.80 29.25
N ASP A 184 1.05 17.34 30.01
CA ASP A 184 0.95 17.09 31.46
C ASP A 184 0.66 15.60 31.76
N TYR A 185 -0.21 14.96 30.98
CA TYR A 185 -0.55 13.53 31.14
C TYR A 185 0.65 12.61 30.87
N LEU A 186 1.48 12.96 29.87
CA LEU A 186 2.68 12.18 29.50
C LEU A 186 3.93 12.59 30.29
N GLY A 187 3.85 13.61 31.15
CA GLY A 187 4.97 14.09 31.96
C GLY A 187 6.05 14.78 31.14
N VAL A 188 5.68 15.45 30.05
CA VAL A 188 6.62 16.26 29.26
C VAL A 188 7.09 17.43 30.12
N LYS A 189 8.41 17.59 30.23
CA LYS A 189 9.03 18.60 31.10
C LYS A 189 8.64 20.02 30.66
N ARG A 190 8.31 20.90 31.61
CA ARG A 190 8.12 22.34 31.34
C ARG A 190 9.47 23.06 31.33
N LEU A 191 9.68 23.93 30.36
CA LEU A 191 10.90 24.73 30.22
C LEU A 191 11.06 25.78 31.34
N ASN A 192 9.97 26.18 31.98
CA ASN A 192 9.93 27.20 33.03
C ASN A 192 9.71 26.64 34.44
N GLU A 193 9.75 25.33 34.65
CA GLU A 193 9.86 24.77 36.00
C GLU A 193 11.30 24.98 36.47
N THR A 194 11.55 26.12 37.10
CA THR A 194 12.67 26.23 38.04
C THR A 194 12.46 25.20 39.13
N ASP A 195 13.44 24.32 39.32
CA ASP A 195 13.55 23.45 40.48
C ASP A 195 13.55 24.33 41.76
N ASP A 196 12.37 24.59 42.31
CA ASP A 196 12.23 25.18 43.64
C ASP A 196 12.45 24.06 44.66
N GLU A 197 13.71 23.91 45.11
CA GLU A 197 14.08 23.31 46.41
C GLU A 197 13.62 24.18 47.59
#